data_AF-A0A845R477-F1
#
_entry.id   AF-A0A845R477-F1
#
_cell.length_a   1.000
_cell.length_b   1.000
_cell.length_c   1.000
_cell.angle_alpha   90.00
_cell.angle_beta   90.00
_cell.angle_gamma   90.00
#
_symmetry.space_group_name_H-M   'P 1'
#
loop_
_entity.id
_entity.type
_entity.pdbx_description
1 polymer ?
#
loop_
_entity_poly.entity_id
_entity_poly.type
_entity_poly.pdbx_seq_one_letter_code
_entity_poly.pdbx_strand_id
1 'polypeptide(L)'
;MNLIVSKIGLPATLEQLAEEAAELSKAALKVARVIRGENPTPVGYCEAVDNLKEEVADVRNCLKVLSDDFDLITDAEEAAKLNRWLDRLKAAGKG
;
A
#
# COMPACT_ATOMS: atom_id res chain seq x y z
N MET A 1 23.64 4.43 4.17
CA MET A 1 23.30 4.64 5.59
C MET A 1 22.24 5.71 5.63
N ASN A 2 21.00 5.27 5.74
CA ASN A 2 19.84 6.11 5.79
C ASN A 2 19.88 7.07 6.99
N LEU A 3 19.80 8.37 6.72
CA LEU A 3 19.80 9.40 7.77
C LEU A 3 18.61 9.20 8.71
N ILE A 4 17.47 8.70 8.21
CA ILE A 4 16.24 8.55 9.01
C ILE A 4 16.42 7.45 10.05
N VAL A 5 16.76 6.22 9.64
CA VAL A 5 17.01 5.10 10.59
C VAL A 5 18.09 5.47 11.61
N SER A 6 19.14 6.18 11.19
CA SER A 6 20.20 6.62 12.11
C SER A 6 19.73 7.64 13.16
N LYS A 7 18.64 8.37 12.91
CA LYS A 7 18.15 9.45 13.78
C LYS A 7 17.02 9.01 14.69
N ILE A 8 16.09 8.19 14.20
CA ILE A 8 14.90 7.76 14.95
C ILE A 8 14.94 6.28 15.37
N GLY A 9 15.85 5.49 14.79
CA GLY A 9 16.01 4.07 15.10
C GLY A 9 15.15 3.16 14.23
N LEU A 10 15.61 1.92 14.08
CA LEU A 10 14.93 0.89 13.29
C LEU A 10 13.52 0.56 13.81
N PRO A 11 13.27 0.41 15.14
CA PRO A 11 11.93 0.14 15.66
C PRO A 11 10.92 1.24 15.30
N ALA A 12 11.26 2.51 15.52
CA ALA A 12 10.39 3.64 15.19
C ALA A 12 10.11 3.73 13.67
N THR A 13 11.07 3.36 12.83
CA THR A 13 10.87 3.31 11.37
C THR A 13 9.89 2.20 10.96
N LEU A 14 9.94 1.05 11.63
CA LEU A 14 8.98 -0.06 11.42
C LEU A 14 7.59 0.30 11.96
N GLU A 15 7.51 1.01 13.09
CA GLU A 15 6.27 1.55 13.62
C GLU A 15 5.63 2.53 12.64
N GLN A 16 6.43 3.43 12.03
CA GLN A 16 5.96 4.31 10.96
C GLN A 16 5.41 3.51 9.78
N LEU A 17 6.15 2.51 9.28
CA LEU A 17 5.65 1.66 8.19
C LEU A 17 4.30 1.02 8.53
N ALA A 18 4.10 0.59 9.78
CA ALA A 18 2.84 -0.01 10.22
C ALA A 18 1.70 1.01 10.26
N GLU A 19 1.97 2.24 10.71
CA GLU A 19 1.01 3.35 10.72
C GLU A 19 0.58 3.71 9.29
N GLU A 20 1.54 4.00 8.40
CA GLU A 20 1.26 4.36 6.99
C GLU A 20 0.52 3.24 6.25
N ALA A 21 0.85 1.97 6.53
CA ALA A 21 0.13 0.84 5.93
C ALA A 21 -1.33 0.76 6.40
N ALA A 22 -1.61 1.13 7.66
CA ALA A 22 -2.97 1.21 8.18
C ALA A 22 -3.75 2.38 7.57
N GLU A 23 -3.10 3.51 7.32
CA GLU A 23 -3.68 4.67 6.65
C GLU A 23 -3.97 4.39 5.17
N LEU A 24 -3.02 3.78 4.45
CA LEU A 24 -3.21 3.28 3.09
C LEU A 24 -4.40 2.31 2.98
N SER A 25 -4.54 1.39 3.94
CA SER A 25 -5.68 0.48 4.01
C SER A 25 -7.01 1.23 4.11
N LYS A 26 -7.09 2.25 4.98
CA LYS A 26 -8.29 3.09 5.12
C LYS A 26 -8.58 3.89 3.84
N ALA A 27 -7.57 4.46 3.21
CA ALA A 27 -7.71 5.23 1.96
C ALA A 27 -8.19 4.35 0.81
N ALA A 28 -7.62 3.15 0.64
CA ALA A 28 -8.07 2.19 -0.37
C ALA A 28 -9.54 1.78 -0.16
N LEU A 29 -9.94 1.49 1.09
CA LEU A 29 -11.33 1.19 1.43
C LEU A 29 -12.27 2.37 1.16
N LYS A 30 -11.79 3.61 1.34
CA LYS A 30 -12.54 4.83 1.03
C LYS A 30 -12.86 4.91 -0.46
N VAL A 31 -11.85 4.76 -1.32
CA VAL A 31 -12.03 4.75 -2.79
C VAL A 31 -13.01 3.63 -3.19
N ALA A 32 -12.85 2.43 -2.63
CA ALA A 32 -13.73 1.30 -2.94
C ALA A 32 -15.21 1.57 -2.60
N ARG A 33 -15.47 2.22 -1.45
CA ARG A 33 -16.84 2.63 -1.05
C ARG A 33 -17.41 3.71 -1.97
N VAL A 34 -16.59 4.69 -2.37
CA VAL A 34 -17.00 5.72 -3.33
C VAL A 34 -17.41 5.08 -4.67
N ILE A 35 -16.61 4.13 -5.18
CA ILE A 35 -16.92 3.41 -6.43
C ILE A 35 -18.23 2.62 -6.32
N ARG A 36 -18.49 1.96 -5.19
CA ARG A 36 -19.74 1.20 -4.98
C ARG A 36 -20.95 2.08 -4.68
N GLY A 37 -20.77 3.39 -4.49
CA GLY A 37 -21.86 4.29 -4.11
C GLY A 37 -22.40 4.05 -2.70
N GLU A 38 -21.63 3.39 -1.83
CA GLU A 38 -22.05 3.04 -0.45
C GLU A 38 -21.98 4.24 0.52
N ASN A 39 -21.98 5.47 0.01
CA ASN A 39 -21.42 6.60 0.74
C ASN A 39 -22.42 7.68 1.20
N PRO A 40 -22.57 7.85 2.52
CA PRO A 40 -22.92 9.12 3.17
C PRO A 40 -21.68 9.96 3.57
N THR A 41 -20.45 9.62 3.14
CA THR A 41 -19.25 10.40 3.50
C THR A 41 -19.04 11.62 2.57
N PRO A 42 -18.53 12.76 3.08
CA PRO A 42 -18.58 14.05 2.38
C PRO A 42 -17.58 14.22 1.23
N VAL A 43 -16.61 13.28 1.09
CA VAL A 43 -15.50 13.41 0.14
C VAL A 43 -15.85 12.83 -1.23
N GLY A 44 -15.41 13.52 -2.28
CA GLY A 44 -15.61 13.10 -3.67
C GLY A 44 -14.61 12.03 -4.12
N TYR A 45 -14.82 11.49 -5.32
CA TYR A 45 -13.91 10.49 -5.92
C TYR A 45 -12.48 11.02 -6.09
N CYS A 46 -12.31 12.23 -6.62
CA CYS A 46 -10.98 12.82 -6.83
C CYS A 46 -10.21 12.95 -5.51
N GLU A 47 -10.86 13.51 -4.49
CA GLU A 47 -10.28 13.66 -3.15
C GLU A 47 -9.91 12.30 -2.53
N ALA A 48 -10.76 11.28 -2.68
CA ALA A 48 -10.44 9.94 -2.19
C ALA A 48 -9.23 9.32 -2.91
N VAL A 49 -9.05 9.60 -4.21
CA VAL A 49 -7.90 9.13 -4.99
C VAL A 49 -6.63 9.91 -4.64
N ASP A 50 -6.74 11.22 -4.38
CA ASP A 50 -5.61 12.04 -3.95
C ASP A 50 -5.09 11.56 -2.58
N ASN A 51 -5.99 11.29 -1.63
CA ASN A 51 -5.62 10.70 -0.33
C ASN A 51 -4.97 9.32 -0.53
N LEU A 52 -5.52 8.45 -1.39
CA LEU A 52 -4.90 7.15 -1.70
C LEU A 52 -3.46 7.31 -2.21
N LYS A 53 -3.22 8.32 -3.05
CA LYS A 53 -1.89 8.57 -3.64
C LYS A 53 -0.89 9.04 -2.57
N GLU A 54 -1.32 9.87 -1.62
CA GLU A 54 -0.52 10.31 -0.47
C GLU A 54 -0.05 9.11 0.35
N GLU A 55 -0.98 8.27 0.82
CA GLU A 55 -0.64 7.11 1.64
C GLU A 55 0.24 6.07 0.90
N VAL A 56 0.06 5.94 -0.42
CA VAL A 56 0.97 5.12 -1.25
C VAL A 56 2.38 5.69 -1.24
N ALA A 57 2.53 7.02 -1.29
CA ALA A 57 3.82 7.66 -1.23
C ALA A 57 4.49 7.45 0.13
N ASP A 58 3.74 7.54 1.22
CA ASP A 58 4.26 7.41 2.58
C ASP A 58 4.71 5.98 2.91
N VAL A 59 3.90 4.97 2.54
CA VAL A 59 4.34 3.56 2.61
C VAL A 59 5.59 3.32 1.77
N ARG A 60 5.65 3.85 0.54
CA ARG A 60 6.83 3.70 -0.32
C ARG A 60 8.06 4.38 0.26
N ASN A 61 7.91 5.51 0.95
CA ASN A 61 9.00 6.18 1.63
C ASN A 61 9.52 5.32 2.79
N CYS A 62 8.64 4.76 3.61
CA CYS A 62 9.04 3.84 4.68
C CYS A 62 9.80 2.62 4.13
N LEU A 63 9.31 1.99 3.05
CA LEU A 63 9.98 0.85 2.42
C LEU A 63 11.36 1.20 1.86
N LYS A 64 11.51 2.35 1.18
CA LYS A 64 12.83 2.85 0.74
C LYS A 64 13.75 3.15 1.91
N VAL A 65 13.20 3.56 3.04
CA VAL A 65 14.01 3.86 4.21
C VAL A 65 14.60 2.58 4.79
N LEU A 66 13.77 1.55 4.88
CA LEU A 66 14.09 0.24 5.43
C LEU A 66 14.91 -0.65 4.50
N SER A 67 15.00 -0.35 3.20
CA SER A 67 15.78 -1.15 2.24
C SER A 67 17.30 -1.11 2.46
N ASP A 68 17.80 -0.17 3.27
CA ASP A 68 19.20 -0.16 3.71
C ASP A 68 19.48 -1.29 4.74
N ASP A 69 18.46 -1.72 5.49
CA ASP A 69 18.58 -2.69 6.59
C ASP A 69 17.97 -4.06 6.24
N PHE A 70 17.02 -4.10 5.32
CA PHE A 70 16.33 -5.31 4.88
C PHE A 70 16.38 -5.47 3.35
N ASP A 71 16.55 -6.71 2.89
CA ASP A 71 16.34 -7.02 1.47
C ASP A 71 14.83 -7.06 1.17
N LEU A 72 14.34 -5.95 0.61
CA LEU A 72 12.93 -5.74 0.25
C LEU A 72 12.71 -5.82 -1.27
N ILE A 73 13.62 -6.45 -2.01
CA ILE A 73 13.44 -6.69 -3.44
C ILE A 73 12.42 -7.82 -3.62
N THR A 74 11.24 -7.51 -4.17
CA THR A 74 10.10 -8.44 -4.26
C THR A 74 9.61 -8.73 -5.68
N ASP A 75 10.34 -8.29 -6.71
CA ASP A 75 9.91 -8.36 -8.12
C ASP A 75 9.48 -9.79 -8.55
N ALA A 76 10.25 -10.80 -8.16
CA ALA A 76 9.97 -12.19 -8.51
C ALA A 76 8.73 -12.72 -7.79
N GLU A 77 8.60 -12.42 -6.49
CA GLU A 77 7.47 -12.78 -5.65
C GLU A 77 6.18 -12.10 -6.12
N GLU A 78 6.26 -10.82 -6.52
CA GLU A 78 5.17 -10.04 -7.09
C GLU A 78 4.68 -10.64 -8.41
N ALA A 79 5.60 -10.93 -9.35
CA ALA A 79 5.26 -11.56 -10.62
C ALA A 79 4.58 -12.93 -10.41
N ALA A 80 5.09 -13.74 -9.49
CA ALA A 80 4.50 -15.03 -9.15
C ALA A 80 3.09 -14.87 -8.54
N LYS A 81 2.89 -13.88 -7.65
CA LYS A 81 1.58 -13.57 -7.06
C LYS A 81 0.58 -13.08 -8.11
N LEU A 82 1.00 -12.21 -9.03
CA LEU A 82 0.17 -11.71 -10.11
C LEU A 82 -0.27 -12.85 -11.04
N ASN A 83 0.65 -13.72 -11.44
CA ASN A 83 0.34 -14.89 -12.26
C ASN A 83 -0.70 -15.80 -11.58
N ARG A 84 -0.56 -16.07 -10.28
CA ARG A 84 -1.57 -16.84 -9.52
C ARG A 84 -2.95 -16.19 -9.54
N TRP A 85 -3.01 -14.86 -9.49
CA TRP A 85 -4.28 -14.12 -9.58
C TRP A 85 -4.91 -14.25 -10.97
N LEU A 86 -4.12 -14.08 -12.03
CA LEU A 86 -4.56 -14.25 -13.42
C LEU A 86 -5.07 -15.68 -13.68
N ASP A 87 -4.41 -16.69 -13.15
CA ASP A 87 -4.83 -18.09 -13.34
C ASP A 87 -6.14 -18.39 -12.61
N ARG A 88 -6.37 -17.80 -11.43
CA ARG A 88 -7.67 -17.89 -10.74
C ARG A 88 -8.80 -17.28 -11.55
N LEU A 89 -8.57 -16.12 -12.19
CA LEU A 89 -9.56 -15.48 -13.07
C LEU A 89 -9.87 -16.35 -14.30
N LYS A 90 -8.85 -16.96 -14.93
CA LYS A 90 -9.04 -17.89 -16.06
C LYS A 90 -9.83 -19.14 -15.66
N ALA A 91 -9.62 -19.65 -14.46
CA ALA A 91 -10.37 -20.81 -13.95
C ALA A 91 -11.83 -20.45 -13.65
N ALA A 92 -12.08 -19.26 -13.07
CA ALA A 92 -13.42 -18.78 -12.73
C ALA A 92 -14.27 -18.41 -13.96
N GLY A 93 -13.63 -17.93 -15.04
CA GLY A 93 -14.32 -17.58 -16.30
C GLY A 93 -14.59 -18.76 -17.24
N LYS A 94 -14.29 -20.00 -16.83
CA LYS A 94 -14.57 -21.23 -17.59
C LYS A 94 -15.84 -21.97 -17.12
N GLY A 95 -16.77 -21.25 -16.49
CA GLY A 95 -18.08 -21.75 -16.04
C GLY A 95 -19.23 -21.22 -16.87
#